data_AF-A0A659R8Y3-F1
#
_entry.id   AF-A0A659R8Y3-F1
#
_cell.length_a   1.000
_cell.length_b   1.000
_cell.length_c   1.000
_cell.angle_alpha   90.00
_cell.angle_beta   90.00
_cell.angle_gamma   90.00
#
_symmetry.space_group_name_H-M   'P 1'
#
loop_
_entity.id
_entity.type
_entity.pdbx_description
1 polymer ?
#
loop_
_entity_poly.entity_id
_entity_poly.type
_entity_poly.pdbx_seq_one_letter_code
_entity_poly.pdbx_strand_id
1 'polypeptide(L)'
;VVYSNSNNADKTVSLTAKVVDSTKVQATDYKIVFDGTDWQVTRTADNTTFTATKDADGKLEIDGLKVTVGTGAQKNDSFLLKPVSNAIVDMNVKVTNEAEIAMASESKLDPDVD
;
A
#
# COMPACT_ATOMS: atom_id res chain seq x y z
N VAL A 1 -7.87 -0.29 0.04
CA VAL A 1 -8.88 0.02 -1.02
C VAL A 1 -8.52 1.33 -1.70
N VAL A 2 -8.83 1.48 -2.99
CA VAL A 2 -8.62 2.70 -3.75
C VAL A 2 -9.95 3.17 -4.32
N TYR A 3 -10.22 4.47 -4.23
CA TYR A 3 -11.37 5.12 -4.85
C TYR A 3 -10.87 6.16 -5.87
N SER A 4 -11.32 6.04 -7.12
CA SER A 4 -11.07 7.05 -8.16
C SER A 4 -12.11 8.16 -8.06
N ASN A 5 -11.69 9.41 -8.20
CA ASN A 5 -12.61 10.55 -8.17
C ASN A 5 -13.46 10.60 -9.45
N SER A 6 -14.77 10.80 -9.30
CA SER A 6 -15.73 10.92 -10.41
C SER A 6 -15.52 12.16 -11.28
N ASN A 7 -14.59 13.05 -10.94
CA ASN A 7 -14.18 14.18 -11.77
C ASN A 7 -12.92 13.92 -12.59
N ASN A 8 -12.25 12.77 -12.43
CA ASN A 8 -11.07 12.43 -13.23
C ASN A 8 -11.42 12.37 -14.72
N ALA A 9 -10.51 12.81 -15.58
CA ALA A 9 -10.80 12.88 -17.01
C ALA A 9 -11.11 11.50 -17.60
N ASP A 10 -10.32 10.50 -17.20
CA ASP A 10 -10.54 9.10 -17.58
C ASP A 10 -10.98 8.28 -16.35
N LYS A 11 -12.13 7.61 -16.49
CA LYS A 11 -12.76 6.80 -15.45
C LYS A 11 -12.19 5.38 -15.35
N THR A 12 -11.39 4.98 -16.33
CA THR A 12 -10.77 3.66 -16.42
C THR A 12 -9.42 3.60 -15.72
N VAL A 13 -8.81 4.77 -15.42
CA VAL A 13 -7.57 4.85 -14.67
C VAL A 13 -7.80 4.28 -13.27
N SER A 14 -7.03 3.24 -12.96
CA SER A 14 -7.05 2.57 -11.66
C SER A 14 -5.70 2.75 -10.97
N LEU A 15 -5.77 2.85 -9.64
CA LEU A 15 -4.61 2.76 -8.77
C LEU A 15 -4.72 1.46 -7.97
N THR A 16 -3.60 0.76 -7.85
CA THR A 16 -3.46 -0.36 -6.92
C THR A 16 -2.31 -0.08 -5.98
N ALA A 17 -2.42 -0.53 -4.73
CA ALA A 17 -1.40 -0.32 -3.72
C ALA A 17 -1.06 -1.65 -3.04
N LYS A 18 0.23 -1.84 -2.76
CA LYS A 18 0.75 -2.97 -2.01
C LYS A 18 1.62 -2.47 -0.87
N VAL A 19 1.42 -3.03 0.32
CA VAL A 19 2.32 -2.80 1.46
C VAL A 19 3.64 -3.52 1.18
N VAL A 20 4.75 -2.78 1.19
CA VAL A 20 6.11 -3.32 1.06
C VAL A 20 6.89 -3.25 2.38
N ASP A 21 6.56 -2.30 3.25
CA ASP A 21 7.13 -2.15 4.58
C ASP A 21 6.04 -1.76 5.56
N SER A 22 5.51 -2.75 6.30
CA SER A 22 4.42 -2.55 7.25
C SER A 22 4.80 -1.67 8.44
N THR A 23 6.09 -1.53 8.75
CA THR A 23 6.56 -0.71 9.88
C THR A 23 6.45 0.79 9.61
N LYS A 24 6.37 1.18 8.33
CA LYS A 24 6.26 2.58 7.88
C LYS A 24 4.84 2.98 7.51
N VAL A 25 3.93 2.02 7.38
CA VAL A 25 2.53 2.31 7.02
C VAL A 25 1.90 3.13 8.13
N GLN A 26 1.38 4.31 7.76
CA GLN A 26 0.67 5.16 8.71
C GLN A 26 -0.83 4.88 8.70
N ALA A 27 -1.48 5.14 9.83
CA ALA A 27 -2.93 5.03 10.01
C ALA A 27 -3.65 6.28 9.44
N THR A 28 -3.45 6.57 8.16
CA THR A 28 -4.09 7.69 7.45
C THR A 28 -4.60 7.23 6.10
N ASP A 29 -5.67 7.87 5.62
CA ASP A 29 -6.01 7.82 4.20
C ASP A 29 -5.13 8.81 3.43
N TYR A 30 -4.85 8.51 2.17
CA TYR A 30 -4.00 9.31 1.30
C TYR A 30 -4.81 9.82 0.11
N LYS A 31 -4.87 11.15 -0.05
CA LYS A 31 -5.36 11.78 -1.27
C LYS A 31 -4.18 11.99 -2.22
N ILE A 32 -4.22 11.32 -3.35
CA ILE A 32 -3.19 11.36 -4.38
C ILE A 32 -3.75 12.18 -5.54
N VAL A 33 -2.99 13.16 -6.04
CA VAL A 33 -3.39 14.05 -7.14
C VAL A 33 -2.27 14.12 -8.16
N PHE A 34 -2.58 13.93 -9.44
CA PHE A 34 -1.62 14.12 -10.52
C PHE A 34 -1.63 15.59 -10.97
N ASP A 35 -0.50 16.28 -10.92
CA ASP A 35 -0.43 17.69 -11.32
C ASP A 35 -0.12 17.90 -12.82
N GLY A 36 0.06 16.80 -13.55
CA GLY A 36 0.46 16.75 -14.96
C GLY A 36 1.89 16.26 -15.17
N THR A 37 2.72 16.28 -14.12
CA THR A 37 4.12 15.82 -14.14
C THR A 37 4.37 14.83 -13.00
N ASP A 38 4.02 15.26 -11.79
CA ASP A 38 4.29 14.59 -10.53
C ASP A 38 3.01 14.26 -9.76
N TRP A 39 3.17 13.42 -8.75
CA TRP A 39 2.08 12.93 -7.91
C TRP A 39 2.16 13.55 -6.53
N GLN A 40 1.21 14.44 -6.25
CA GLN A 40 1.08 15.11 -4.96
C GLN A 40 0.23 14.24 -4.03
N VAL A 41 0.80 13.90 -2.87
CA VAL A 41 0.16 13.07 -1.86
C VAL A 41 -0.16 13.93 -0.65
N THR A 42 -1.40 13.84 -0.18
CA THR A 42 -1.87 14.48 1.05
C THR A 42 -2.34 13.41 2.03
N ARG A 43 -1.76 13.39 3.23
CA ARG A 43 -2.27 12.57 4.33
C ARG A 43 -3.50 13.27 4.93
N THR A 44 -4.62 12.55 5.02
CA THR A 44 -5.88 13.11 5.52
C THR A 44 -5.92 13.27 7.04
N ALA A 45 -5.11 12.51 7.78
CA ALA A 45 -5.07 12.60 9.24
C ALA A 45 -4.45 13.90 9.75
N ASP A 46 -3.40 14.39 9.10
CA ASP A 46 -2.61 15.56 9.54
C ASP A 46 -2.52 16.68 8.49
N ASN A 47 -3.11 16.48 7.31
CA ASN A 47 -3.04 17.38 6.15
C ASN A 47 -1.62 17.64 5.62
N THR A 48 -0.65 16.80 5.97
CA THR A 48 0.71 16.91 5.43
C THR A 48 0.73 16.52 3.95
N THR A 49 1.44 17.32 3.15
CA THR A 49 1.57 17.11 1.72
C THR A 49 3.01 16.88 1.31
N PHE A 50 3.24 15.94 0.40
CA PHE A 50 4.55 15.69 -0.18
C PHE A 50 4.42 15.17 -1.61
N THR A 51 5.46 15.35 -2.41
CA THR A 51 5.56 14.77 -3.75
C THR A 51 6.04 13.33 -3.63
N ALA A 52 5.33 12.38 -4.23
CA ALA A 52 5.73 10.98 -4.22
C ALA A 52 6.93 10.74 -5.14
N THR A 53 7.90 9.97 -4.66
CA THR A 53 9.02 9.48 -5.48
C THR A 53 8.57 8.28 -6.29
N LYS A 54 9.18 8.10 -7.47
CA LYS A 54 8.96 6.93 -8.34
C LYS A 54 10.14 5.97 -8.18
N ASP A 55 9.85 4.68 -8.03
CA ASP A 55 10.88 3.64 -8.06
C ASP A 55 11.37 3.38 -9.49
N ALA A 56 12.31 2.45 -9.66
CA ALA A 56 12.86 2.08 -10.97
C ALA A 56 11.81 1.54 -11.96
N ASP A 57 10.68 1.04 -11.47
CA ASP A 57 9.56 0.56 -12.28
C ASP A 57 8.49 1.65 -12.51
N GLY A 58 8.71 2.88 -12.04
CA GLY A 58 7.76 3.99 -12.13
C GLY A 58 6.59 3.91 -11.14
N LYS A 59 6.66 3.04 -10.12
CA LYS A 59 5.64 2.95 -9.07
C LYS A 59 5.90 4.02 -8.01
N LEU A 60 4.83 4.58 -7.45
CA LEU A 60 4.95 5.60 -6.41
C LEU A 60 5.27 4.98 -5.06
N GLU A 61 6.21 5.58 -4.34
CA GLU A 61 6.57 5.19 -2.98
C GLU A 61 5.95 6.15 -1.97
N ILE A 62 5.11 5.61 -1.09
CA ILE A 62 4.33 6.39 -0.12
C ILE A 62 4.35 5.63 1.21
N ASP A 63 5.13 6.08 2.19
CA ASP A 63 5.10 5.53 3.57
C ASP A 63 5.09 3.98 3.65
N GLY A 64 6.00 3.31 2.95
CA GLY A 64 6.06 1.84 2.94
C GLY A 64 5.00 1.15 2.05
N LEU A 65 4.26 1.91 1.27
CA LEU A 65 3.35 1.45 0.21
C LEU A 65 4.02 1.66 -1.16
N LYS A 66 3.88 0.66 -2.04
CA LYS A 66 4.10 0.84 -3.48
C LYS A 66 2.76 0.97 -4.18
N VAL A 67 2.57 2.07 -4.89
CA VAL A 67 1.34 2.37 -5.62
C VAL A 67 1.61 2.31 -7.12
N THR A 68 0.90 1.41 -7.80
CA THR A 68 0.93 1.30 -9.26
C THR A 68 -0.22 2.11 -9.82
N VAL A 69 0.10 3.02 -10.74
CA VAL A 69 -0.87 3.84 -11.46
C VAL A 69 -1.00 3.28 -12.87
N GLY A 70 -2.24 3.08 -13.33
CA GLY A 70 -2.51 2.78 -14.74
C GLY A 70 -2.08 3.92 -15.67
N THR A 71 -2.08 3.65 -16.97
CA THR A 71 -1.85 4.68 -18.00
C THR A 71 -3.08 5.57 -18.16
N GLY A 72 -2.88 6.80 -18.65
CA GLY A 72 -3.97 7.73 -18.99
C GLY A 72 -4.37 8.74 -17.91
N ALA A 73 -3.66 8.79 -16.77
CA ALA A 73 -3.88 9.83 -15.76
C ALA A 73 -3.65 11.23 -16.36
N GLN A 74 -4.60 12.14 -16.13
CA GLN A 74 -4.54 13.53 -16.58
C GLN A 74 -4.37 14.50 -15.41
N LYS A 75 -3.89 15.70 -15.71
CA LYS A 75 -3.71 16.75 -14.72
C LYS A 75 -5.02 17.00 -13.94
N ASN A 76 -4.88 17.11 -12.63
CA ASN A 76 -5.95 17.23 -11.62
C ASN A 76 -6.75 15.95 -11.35
N ASP A 77 -6.37 14.80 -11.94
CA ASP A 77 -6.95 13.53 -11.53
C ASP A 77 -6.58 13.24 -10.08
N SER A 78 -7.57 12.80 -9.30
CA SER A 78 -7.42 12.51 -7.88
C SER A 78 -7.92 11.11 -7.53
N PHE A 79 -7.21 10.48 -6.60
CA PHE A 79 -7.50 9.15 -6.07
C PHE A 79 -7.40 9.18 -4.55
N LEU A 80 -8.27 8.43 -3.88
CA LEU A 80 -8.25 8.24 -2.44
C LEU A 80 -7.81 6.81 -2.14
N LEU A 81 -6.61 6.67 -1.59
CA LEU A 81 -6.04 5.41 -1.13
C LEU A 81 -6.30 5.25 0.36
N LYS A 82 -6.96 4.15 0.74
CA LYS A 82 -7.20 3.74 2.12
C LYS A 82 -6.43 2.45 2.40
N PRO A 83 -5.21 2.52 2.95
CA PRO A 83 -4.35 1.35 3.10
C PRO A 83 -4.80 0.43 4.25
N VAL A 84 -5.26 1.01 5.37
CA VAL A 84 -5.60 0.23 6.58
C VAL A 84 -7.10 0.01 6.80
N SER A 85 -7.97 0.73 6.08
CA SER A 85 -9.42 0.65 6.29
C SER A 85 -10.01 -0.74 6.05
N ASN A 86 -9.37 -1.56 5.20
CA ASN A 86 -9.77 -2.96 4.96
C ASN A 86 -8.77 -3.97 5.55
N ALA A 87 -7.68 -3.54 6.18
CA ALA A 87 -6.76 -4.50 6.80
C ALA A 87 -7.47 -5.32 7.88
N ILE A 88 -8.39 -4.70 8.63
CA ILE A 88 -9.11 -5.34 9.74
C ILE A 88 -10.21 -6.30 9.23
N VAL A 89 -10.89 -5.99 8.13
CA VAL A 89 -11.98 -6.84 7.62
C VAL A 89 -11.47 -8.16 7.04
N ASP A 90 -10.23 -8.18 6.54
CA ASP A 90 -9.60 -9.35 5.94
C ASP A 90 -8.59 -10.05 6.90
N MET A 91 -8.54 -9.64 8.17
CA MET A 91 -7.68 -10.29 9.17
C MET A 91 -8.27 -11.63 9.61
N ASN A 92 -7.57 -12.72 9.23
CA ASN A 92 -7.88 -14.08 9.66
C ASN A 92 -6.66 -14.75 10.29
N VAL A 93 -6.91 -15.55 11.34
CA VAL A 93 -5.90 -16.44 11.91
C VAL A 93 -5.66 -17.58 10.91
N LYS A 94 -4.48 -17.58 10.28
CA LYS A 94 -4.08 -18.66 9.34
C LYS A 94 -3.54 -19.89 10.06
N VAL A 95 -2.90 -19.70 11.21
CA VAL A 95 -2.36 -20.79 12.04
C VAL A 95 -3.46 -21.31 12.94
N THR A 96 -4.09 -22.41 12.54
CA THR A 96 -5.17 -23.05 13.30
C THR A 96 -4.72 -24.28 14.07
N ASN A 97 -3.56 -24.84 13.71
CA ASN A 97 -2.91 -25.96 14.36
C ASN A 97 -1.84 -25.44 15.34
N GLU A 98 -1.89 -25.87 16.60
CA GLU A 98 -0.93 -25.48 17.62
C GLU A 98 0.53 -25.85 17.27
N ALA A 99 0.73 -26.91 16.48
CA ALA A 99 2.06 -27.36 16.05
C ALA A 99 2.71 -26.44 15.00
N GLU A 100 1.93 -25.55 14.36
CA GLU A 100 2.41 -24.60 13.36
C GLU A 100 2.82 -23.25 13.98
N ILE A 101 2.68 -23.10 15.29
CA ILE A 101 3.18 -21.93 16.01
C ILE A 101 4.71 -22.01 16.05
N ALA A 102 5.37 -21.18 15.25
CA ALA A 102 6.82 -21.11 15.15
C ALA A 102 7.46 -20.50 16.42
N MET A 103 7.51 -21.29 17.50
CA MET A 103 8.10 -20.91 18.80
C MET A 103 9.63 -21.05 18.84
N ALA A 104 10.20 -21.91 17.98
CA ALA A 104 11.64 -22.14 17.92
C ALA A 104 12.29 -21.17 16.93
N SER A 105 13.41 -20.56 17.32
CA SER A 105 14.18 -19.67 16.45
C SER A 105 14.84 -20.41 15.28
N GLU A 106 15.17 -21.69 15.46
CA GLU A 106 15.75 -22.57 14.44
C GLU A 106 15.16 -23.98 14.53
N SER A 107 15.00 -24.65 13.38
CA SER A 107 14.62 -26.06 13.34
C SER A 107 15.82 -26.91 13.76
N LYS A 108 15.71 -27.60 14.89
CA LYS A 108 16.65 -28.68 15.22
C LYS A 108 16.29 -29.88 14.34
N LEU A 109 16.85 -29.93 13.14
CA LEU A 109 17.15 -31.22 12.53
C LEU A 109 18.24 -31.82 13.42
N ASP A 110 17.86 -32.64 14.38
CA ASP A 110 18.81 -33.43 15.15
C ASP A 110 19.45 -34.45 14.19
N PRO A 111 20.74 -34.32 13.82
CA PRO A 111 21.41 -35.30 12.98
C PRO A 111 21.96 -36.48 13.79
N ASP A 112 21.85 -36.48 15.12
CA ASP A 112 22.54 -37.45 15.96
C ASP A 112 21.57 -38.56 16.40
N VAL A 113 21.30 -39.49 15.47
CA VAL A 113 20.94 -40.88 15.83
C VAL A 113 22.25 -41.65 15.96
N ASP A 114 22.62 -41.99 17.20
CA ASP A 114 23.66 -42.97 17.56
C ASP A 114 23.42 -44.33 16.87
#